data_AF-A0A1N7IK57-F1
#
_entry.id   AF-A0A1N7IK57-F1
#
_cell.length_a   1.000
_cell.length_b   1.000
_cell.length_c   1.000
_cell.angle_alpha   90.00
_cell.angle_beta   90.00
_cell.angle_gamma   90.00
#
_symmetry.space_group_name_H-M   'P 1'
#
loop_
_entity.id
_entity.type
_entity.pdbx_description
1 polymer ?
#
loop_
_entity_poly.entity_id
_entity_poly.type
_entity_poly.pdbx_seq_one_letter_code
_entity_poly.pdbx_strand_id
1 'polypeptide(L)'
;MIEEWLSTYGYLAILIITFLEGESIVILAGIAAYQGILNLEAVIACAVFGSFCGDQFYYTIGRRYGTPLLKRWPGLAGKIDWAFRLVRNYEVLFILSFRFIYGVRNVSPFVIAMSGVPRLKFMGLNLIAATLWALAFTFGGYFFGKALEKVMGEHQMKALAVLAIFAAAVAIFTLWRKRRGSKTTAVVDPNTEKNGNPAE
;
A
#
# COMPACT_ATOMS: atom_id res chain seq x y z
N MET A 1 13.16 3.73 -29.41
CA MET A 1 14.06 3.55 -28.24
C MET A 1 13.36 3.64 -26.88
N ILE A 2 12.96 4.81 -26.35
CA ILE A 2 12.36 4.87 -24.99
C ILE A 2 10.99 4.15 -24.94
N GLU A 3 10.14 4.36 -25.94
CA GLU A 3 8.82 3.71 -26.06
C GLU A 3 8.95 2.18 -26.21
N GLU A 4 9.93 1.69 -26.97
CA GLU A 4 10.23 0.25 -27.09
C GLU A 4 10.64 -0.37 -25.75
N TRP A 5 11.52 0.29 -24.99
CA TRP A 5 11.92 -0.16 -23.66
C TRP A 5 10.73 -0.19 -22.69
N LEU A 6 9.88 0.84 -22.71
CA LEU A 6 8.66 0.89 -21.91
C LEU A 6 7.64 -0.18 -22.32
N SER A 7 7.46 -0.43 -23.61
CA SER A 7 6.56 -1.48 -24.09
C SER A 7 7.05 -2.89 -23.72
N THR A 8 8.37 -3.10 -23.63
CA THR A 8 8.95 -4.41 -23.34
C THR A 8 9.05 -4.66 -21.83
N TYR A 9 9.57 -3.70 -21.06
CA TYR A 9 9.83 -3.88 -19.62
C TYR A 9 8.71 -3.30 -18.74
N GLY A 10 7.84 -2.45 -19.27
CA GLY A 10 6.75 -1.82 -18.52
C GLY A 10 5.77 -2.83 -17.95
N TYR A 11 5.38 -3.84 -18.72
CA TYR A 11 4.47 -4.89 -18.25
C TYR A 11 5.09 -5.75 -17.14
N LEU A 12 6.39 -6.08 -17.27
CA LEU A 12 7.13 -6.80 -16.23
C LEU A 12 7.26 -5.96 -14.96
N ALA A 13 7.56 -4.66 -15.09
CA ALA A 13 7.62 -3.74 -13.96
C ALA A 13 6.27 -3.65 -13.26
N ILE A 14 5.15 -3.54 -14.00
CA ILE A 14 3.80 -3.55 -13.43
C ILE A 14 3.58 -4.84 -12.66
N LEU A 15 3.86 -6.00 -13.24
CA LEU A 15 3.64 -7.30 -12.60
C LEU A 15 4.47 -7.45 -11.31
N ILE A 16 5.75 -7.12 -11.35
CA ILE A 16 6.67 -7.28 -10.21
C ILE A 16 6.35 -6.26 -9.10
N ILE A 17 6.11 -5.01 -9.45
CA ILE A 17 5.84 -3.96 -8.47
C ILE A 17 4.45 -4.16 -7.85
N THR A 18 3.44 -4.55 -8.62
CA THR A 18 2.10 -4.86 -8.06
C THR A 18 2.06 -6.11 -7.20
N PHE A 19 3.00 -7.04 -7.40
CA PHE A 19 3.20 -8.18 -6.50
C PHE A 19 3.64 -7.74 -5.09
N LEU A 20 4.50 -6.73 -4.99
CA LEU A 20 5.00 -6.21 -3.71
C LEU A 20 4.08 -5.13 -3.13
N GLU A 21 3.94 -4.02 -3.85
CA GLU A 21 3.05 -2.88 -3.56
C GLU A 21 3.21 -1.87 -4.71
N GLY A 22 2.14 -1.65 -5.48
CA GLY A 22 2.26 -0.99 -6.78
C GLY A 22 1.12 -0.06 -7.19
N GLU A 23 0.42 0.55 -6.25
CA GLU A 23 -0.68 1.48 -6.56
C GLU A 23 -0.21 2.60 -7.50
N SER A 24 0.96 3.18 -7.20
CA SER A 24 1.57 4.23 -8.02
C SER A 24 1.91 3.74 -9.42
N ILE A 25 2.46 2.52 -9.58
CA ILE A 25 2.84 2.02 -10.91
C ILE A 25 1.60 1.77 -11.78
N VAL A 26 0.48 1.34 -11.18
CA VAL A 26 -0.77 1.10 -11.93
C VAL A 26 -1.39 2.40 -12.41
N ILE A 27 -1.34 3.47 -11.61
CA ILE A 27 -1.79 4.80 -12.02
C ILE A 27 -0.91 5.32 -13.16
N LEU A 28 0.42 5.24 -13.01
CA LEU A 28 1.37 5.67 -14.04
C LEU A 28 1.20 4.87 -15.34
N ALA A 29 1.00 3.56 -15.24
CA ALA A 29 0.72 2.70 -16.38
C ALA A 29 -0.61 3.04 -17.06
N GLY A 30 -1.63 3.44 -16.29
CA GLY A 30 -2.89 3.97 -16.83
C GLY A 30 -2.70 5.26 -17.62
N ILE A 31 -1.87 6.19 -17.13
CA ILE A 31 -1.50 7.41 -17.86
C ILE A 31 -0.72 7.07 -19.14
N ALA A 32 0.25 6.16 -19.06
CA ALA A 32 1.01 5.70 -20.22
C ALA A 32 0.12 5.00 -21.25
N ALA A 33 -0.91 4.26 -20.81
CA ALA A 33 -1.88 3.65 -21.70
C ALA A 33 -2.77 4.69 -22.40
N TYR A 34 -3.11 5.79 -21.71
CA TYR A 34 -3.79 6.92 -22.35
C TYR A 34 -2.94 7.57 -23.45
N GLN A 35 -1.64 7.70 -23.23
CA GLN A 35 -0.69 8.23 -24.22
C GLN A 35 -0.40 7.26 -25.38
N GLY A 36 -1.02 6.08 -25.40
CA GLY A 36 -0.81 5.07 -26.43
C GLY A 36 0.50 4.28 -26.30
N ILE A 37 1.27 4.49 -25.22
CA ILE A 37 2.55 3.82 -24.98
C ILE A 37 2.34 2.36 -24.53
N LEU A 38 1.29 2.12 -23.75
CA LEU A 38 0.92 0.80 -23.25
C LEU A 38 -0.50 0.42 -23.68
N ASN A 39 -0.75 -0.87 -23.86
CA ASN A 39 -2.09 -1.38 -24.08
C ASN A 39 -2.84 -1.45 -22.73
N LEU A 40 -4.03 -0.84 -22.68
CA LEU A 40 -4.83 -0.72 -21.47
C LEU A 40 -5.22 -2.10 -20.88
N GLU A 41 -5.63 -3.03 -21.74
CA GLU A 41 -6.06 -4.38 -21.34
C GLU A 41 -4.89 -5.16 -20.75
N ALA A 42 -3.71 -5.06 -21.37
CA ALA A 42 -2.49 -5.67 -20.88
C ALA A 42 -2.06 -5.08 -19.52
N VAL A 43 -2.18 -3.77 -19.32
CA VAL A 43 -1.93 -3.12 -18.01
C VAL A 43 -2.86 -3.69 -16.93
N ILE A 44 -4.16 -3.78 -17.22
CA ILE A 44 -5.16 -4.34 -16.29
C ILE A 44 -4.80 -5.80 -15.96
N ALA A 45 -4.53 -6.62 -16.98
CA ALA A 45 -4.17 -8.02 -16.80
C ALA A 45 -2.92 -8.17 -15.91
N CYS A 46 -1.84 -7.46 -16.22
CA CYS A 46 -0.60 -7.50 -15.43
C CYS A 46 -0.83 -7.04 -13.99
N ALA A 47 -1.62 -5.99 -13.77
CA ALA A 47 -1.93 -5.48 -12.44
C ALA A 47 -2.78 -6.47 -11.61
N VAL A 48 -3.77 -7.11 -12.23
CA VAL A 48 -4.58 -8.16 -11.59
C VAL A 48 -3.69 -9.34 -11.22
N PHE A 49 -2.90 -9.87 -12.17
CA PHE A 49 -2.06 -11.03 -11.93
C PHE A 49 -0.98 -10.77 -10.89
N GLY A 50 -0.24 -9.68 -11.00
CA GLY A 50 0.81 -9.34 -10.03
C GLY A 50 0.25 -9.21 -8.63
N SER A 51 -0.81 -8.40 -8.46
CA SER A 51 -1.42 -8.20 -7.15
C SER A 51 -2.09 -9.45 -6.58
N PHE A 52 -2.76 -10.24 -7.42
CA PHE A 52 -3.38 -11.50 -7.00
C PHE A 52 -2.32 -12.49 -6.52
N CYS A 53 -1.24 -12.67 -7.28
CA CYS A 53 -0.14 -13.58 -6.94
C CYS A 53 0.58 -13.16 -5.66
N GLY A 54 0.83 -11.86 -5.47
CA GLY A 54 1.41 -11.32 -4.24
C GLY A 54 0.57 -11.70 -3.02
N ASP A 55 -0.74 -11.49 -3.09
CA ASP A 55 -1.63 -11.81 -1.99
C ASP A 55 -1.74 -13.31 -1.73
N GLN A 56 -1.75 -14.15 -2.77
CA GLN A 56 -1.70 -15.60 -2.60
C GLN A 56 -0.39 -16.04 -1.92
N PHE A 57 0.72 -15.38 -2.24
CA PHE A 57 2.01 -15.63 -1.60
C PHE A 57 1.96 -15.28 -0.11
N TYR A 58 1.54 -14.06 0.25
CA TYR A 58 1.41 -13.64 1.65
C TYR A 58 0.41 -14.48 2.44
N TYR A 59 -0.72 -14.85 1.83
CA TYR A 59 -1.70 -15.75 2.43
C TYR A 59 -1.10 -17.15 2.68
N THR A 60 -0.31 -17.67 1.74
CA THR A 60 0.34 -18.98 1.90
C THR A 60 1.36 -18.95 3.05
N ILE A 61 2.14 -17.88 3.14
CA ILE A 61 3.07 -17.67 4.26
C ILE A 61 2.31 -17.60 5.58
N GLY A 62 1.24 -16.80 5.65
CA GLY A 62 0.41 -16.69 6.86
C GLY A 62 -0.23 -18.01 7.27
N ARG A 63 -0.68 -18.82 6.30
CA ARG A 63 -1.30 -20.12 6.58
C ARG A 63 -0.30 -21.13 7.14
N ARG A 64 0.93 -21.18 6.60
CA ARG A 64 1.93 -22.19 6.96
C ARG A 64 2.82 -21.78 8.13
N TYR A 65 3.15 -20.50 8.22
CA TYR A 65 4.14 -19.96 9.17
C TYR A 65 3.57 -18.92 10.13
N GLY A 66 2.28 -18.59 10.07
CA GLY A 66 1.69 -17.51 10.86
C GLY A 66 1.80 -17.72 12.38
N THR A 67 1.35 -18.88 12.88
CA THR A 67 1.40 -19.21 14.31
C THR A 67 2.82 -19.22 14.89
N PRO A 68 3.83 -19.89 14.28
CA PRO A 68 5.19 -19.84 14.80
C PRO A 68 5.81 -18.43 14.72
N LEU A 69 5.45 -17.62 13.73
CA LEU A 69 5.97 -16.25 13.59
C LEU A 69 5.44 -15.31 14.68
N LEU A 70 4.15 -15.41 15.02
CA LEU A 70 3.55 -14.63 16.12
C LEU A 70 4.05 -15.05 17.51
N LYS A 71 4.31 -16.35 17.71
CA LYS A 71 4.96 -16.82 18.94
C LYS A 71 6.37 -16.25 19.09
N ARG A 72 7.09 -16.08 17.97
CA ARG A 72 8.43 -15.51 17.98
C ARG A 72 8.39 -14.00 18.22
N TRP A 73 7.43 -13.28 17.61
CA TRP A 73 7.31 -11.83 17.68
C TRP A 73 5.94 -11.37 18.24
N PRO A 74 5.74 -11.44 19.57
CA PRO A 74 4.45 -11.12 20.21
C PRO A 74 4.05 -9.65 20.06
N GLY A 75 5.02 -8.72 19.89
CA GLY A 75 4.74 -7.31 19.60
C GLY A 75 4.03 -7.07 18.26
N LEU A 76 4.04 -8.06 17.36
CA LEU A 76 3.25 -8.04 16.13
C LEU A 76 1.77 -8.35 16.42
N ALA A 77 1.46 -9.22 17.38
CA ALA A 77 0.08 -9.61 17.69
C ALA A 77 -0.80 -8.39 18.04
N GLY A 78 -0.35 -7.56 19.00
CA GLY A 78 -1.09 -6.37 19.42
C GLY A 78 -1.27 -5.31 18.32
N LYS A 79 -0.37 -5.26 17.33
CA LYS A 79 -0.49 -4.34 16.18
C LYS A 79 -1.54 -4.79 15.16
N ILE A 80 -1.87 -6.08 15.14
CA ILE A 80 -2.71 -6.68 14.11
C ILE A 80 -4.08 -7.15 14.66
N ASP A 81 -4.28 -7.07 15.97
CA ASP A 81 -5.54 -7.45 16.64
C ASP A 81 -6.79 -6.81 16.04
N TRP A 82 -6.70 -5.56 15.60
CA TRP A 82 -7.85 -4.90 14.97
C TRP A 82 -8.23 -5.57 13.64
N ALA A 83 -7.24 -6.01 12.84
CA ALA A 83 -7.47 -6.71 11.59
C ALA A 83 -8.03 -8.11 11.85
N PHE A 84 -7.56 -8.81 12.90
CA PHE A 84 -8.17 -10.07 13.33
C PHE A 84 -9.65 -9.92 13.71
N ARG A 85 -9.99 -8.85 14.45
CA ARG A 85 -11.40 -8.55 14.79
C ARG A 85 -12.24 -8.24 13.54
N LEU A 86 -11.71 -7.47 12.60
CA LEU A 86 -12.40 -7.16 11.36
C LEU A 86 -12.62 -8.39 10.49
N VAL A 87 -11.62 -9.26 10.35
CA VAL A 87 -11.77 -10.52 9.60
C VAL A 87 -12.84 -11.40 10.26
N ARG A 88 -12.86 -11.50 11.59
CA ARG A 88 -13.85 -12.30 12.32
C ARG A 88 -15.28 -11.80 12.13
N ASN A 89 -15.49 -10.49 12.16
CA ASN A 89 -16.83 -9.89 12.12
C ASN A 89 -17.31 -9.60 10.69
N TYR A 90 -16.39 -9.33 9.77
CA TYR A 90 -16.67 -8.81 8.43
C TYR A 90 -15.77 -9.46 7.37
N GLU A 91 -15.57 -10.78 7.46
CA GLU A 91 -14.61 -11.53 6.63
C GLU A 91 -14.67 -11.16 5.13
N VAL A 92 -15.86 -11.23 4.53
CA VAL A 92 -16.04 -10.97 3.09
C VAL A 92 -15.74 -9.52 2.75
N LEU A 93 -16.32 -8.58 3.49
CA LEU A 93 -16.13 -7.15 3.26
C LEU A 93 -14.67 -6.75 3.47
N PHE A 94 -14.00 -7.34 4.46
CA PHE A 94 -12.59 -7.10 4.71
C PHE A 94 -11.73 -7.59 3.53
N ILE A 95 -11.96 -8.80 3.03
CA ILE A 95 -11.23 -9.34 1.87
C ILE A 95 -11.42 -8.47 0.62
N LEU A 96 -12.62 -7.91 0.43
CA LEU A 96 -12.91 -7.03 -0.71
C LEU A 96 -12.31 -5.62 -0.57
N SER A 97 -12.08 -5.15 0.66
CA SER A 97 -11.76 -3.74 0.94
C SER A 97 -10.33 -3.47 1.44
N PHE A 98 -9.61 -4.48 1.93
CA PHE A 98 -8.30 -4.26 2.57
C PHE A 98 -7.27 -3.58 1.67
N ARG A 99 -7.40 -3.72 0.34
CA ARG A 99 -6.55 -3.09 -0.68
C ARG A 99 -6.61 -1.57 -0.67
N PHE A 100 -7.66 -0.98 -0.10
CA PHE A 100 -7.84 0.47 -0.01
C PHE A 100 -7.39 1.03 1.34
N ILE A 101 -6.98 0.17 2.28
CA ILE A 101 -6.58 0.58 3.62
C ILE A 101 -5.05 0.57 3.73
N TYR A 102 -4.48 1.77 3.78
CA TYR A 102 -3.04 1.96 3.84
C TYR A 102 -2.41 1.36 5.10
N GLY A 103 -1.26 0.70 4.95
CA GLY A 103 -0.51 0.08 6.05
C GLY A 103 -1.03 -1.29 6.50
N VAL A 104 -2.19 -1.72 6.02
CA VAL A 104 -2.79 -3.03 6.34
C VAL A 104 -2.65 -4.00 5.18
N ARG A 105 -2.57 -3.50 3.95
CA ARG A 105 -2.57 -4.26 2.71
C ARG A 105 -1.68 -5.50 2.74
N ASN A 106 -0.40 -5.35 3.09
CA ASN A 106 0.55 -6.47 3.10
C ASN A 106 0.31 -7.48 4.23
N VAL A 107 -0.25 -7.01 5.34
CA VAL A 107 -0.49 -7.84 6.52
C VAL A 107 -1.85 -8.53 6.42
N SER A 108 -2.80 -7.98 5.67
CA SER A 108 -4.16 -8.48 5.54
C SER A 108 -4.23 -9.93 5.02
N PRO A 109 -3.60 -10.31 3.88
CA PRO A 109 -3.62 -11.70 3.42
C PRO A 109 -3.06 -12.67 4.48
N PHE A 110 -2.03 -12.24 5.21
CA PHE A 110 -1.44 -13.01 6.31
C PHE A 110 -2.45 -13.19 7.46
N VAL A 111 -3.14 -12.14 7.88
CA VAL A 111 -4.17 -12.18 8.94
C VAL A 111 -5.38 -13.02 8.53
N ILE A 112 -5.83 -12.86 7.30
CA ILE A 112 -6.93 -13.63 6.71
C ILE A 112 -6.59 -15.12 6.75
N ALA A 113 -5.36 -15.48 6.34
CA ALA A 113 -4.90 -16.85 6.40
C ALA A 113 -4.88 -17.43 7.82
N MET A 114 -4.39 -16.64 8.77
CA MET A 114 -4.31 -17.01 10.18
C MET A 114 -5.66 -17.10 10.89
N SER A 115 -6.64 -16.33 10.42
CA SER A 115 -8.01 -16.36 10.92
C SER A 115 -8.77 -17.62 10.47
N GLY A 116 -8.15 -18.46 9.64
CA GLY A 116 -8.69 -19.75 9.24
C GLY A 116 -9.48 -19.74 7.92
N VAL A 117 -9.70 -18.57 7.30
CA VAL A 117 -10.49 -18.40 6.07
C VAL A 117 -10.10 -19.37 4.97
N PRO A 118 -10.97 -20.25 4.44
CA PRO A 118 -10.59 -21.27 3.46
C PRO A 118 -9.88 -20.71 2.22
N ARG A 119 -8.88 -21.43 1.70
CA ARG A 119 -8.06 -20.97 0.55
C ARG A 119 -8.92 -20.64 -0.68
N LEU A 120 -9.88 -21.50 -1.03
CA LEU A 120 -10.75 -21.27 -2.21
C LEU A 120 -11.62 -20.01 -2.04
N LYS A 121 -12.14 -19.78 -0.83
CA LYS A 121 -12.95 -18.59 -0.52
C LYS A 121 -12.10 -17.32 -0.64
N PHE A 122 -10.90 -17.32 -0.04
CA PHE A 122 -9.97 -16.21 -0.17
C PHE A 122 -9.60 -15.99 -1.64
N MET A 123 -9.27 -17.04 -2.38
CA MET A 123 -8.84 -16.95 -3.78
C MET A 123 -9.91 -16.31 -4.67
N GLY A 124 -11.18 -16.73 -4.54
CA GLY A 124 -12.28 -16.14 -5.31
C GLY A 124 -12.53 -14.67 -4.96
N LEU A 125 -12.65 -14.35 -3.67
CA LEU A 125 -12.89 -12.97 -3.22
C LEU A 125 -11.69 -12.05 -3.53
N ASN A 126 -10.48 -12.55 -3.38
CA ASN A 126 -9.25 -11.83 -3.67
C ASN A 126 -9.12 -11.53 -5.16
N LEU A 127 -9.52 -12.46 -6.04
CA LEU A 127 -9.53 -12.22 -7.48
C LEU A 127 -10.49 -11.06 -7.82
N ILE A 128 -11.71 -11.10 -7.29
CA ILE A 128 -12.70 -10.02 -7.47
C ILE A 128 -12.13 -8.69 -6.98
N ALA A 129 -11.56 -8.67 -5.76
CA ALA A 129 -10.96 -7.48 -5.18
C ALA A 129 -9.79 -6.94 -6.02
N ALA A 130 -8.92 -7.83 -6.51
CA ALA A 130 -7.78 -7.49 -7.37
C ALA A 130 -8.24 -6.89 -8.70
N THR A 131 -9.28 -7.47 -9.32
CA THR A 131 -9.87 -6.96 -10.56
C THR A 131 -10.50 -5.59 -10.36
N LEU A 132 -11.35 -5.42 -9.35
CA LEU A 132 -11.97 -4.12 -9.07
C LEU A 132 -10.93 -3.04 -8.77
N TRP A 133 -9.90 -3.38 -8.00
CA TRP A 133 -8.80 -2.48 -7.71
C TRP A 133 -8.00 -2.12 -8.96
N ALA A 134 -7.61 -3.09 -9.78
CA ALA A 134 -6.85 -2.84 -11.01
C ALA A 134 -7.65 -1.95 -11.96
N LEU A 135 -8.94 -2.24 -12.17
CA LEU A 135 -9.81 -1.39 -12.99
C LEU A 135 -9.88 0.04 -12.44
N ALA A 136 -10.15 0.20 -11.14
CA ALA A 136 -10.28 1.52 -10.53
C ALA A 136 -9.00 2.37 -10.66
N PHE A 137 -7.84 1.79 -10.39
CA PHE A 137 -6.56 2.51 -10.43
C PHE A 137 -6.07 2.73 -11.88
N THR A 138 -6.21 1.74 -12.76
CA THR A 138 -5.81 1.88 -14.16
C THR A 138 -6.71 2.88 -14.90
N PHE A 139 -8.04 2.77 -14.77
CA PHE A 139 -8.94 3.78 -15.37
C PHE A 139 -8.79 5.14 -14.71
N GLY A 140 -8.58 5.19 -13.39
CA GLY A 140 -8.25 6.42 -12.68
C GLY A 140 -7.02 7.10 -13.30
N GLY A 141 -5.93 6.36 -13.52
CA GLY A 141 -4.74 6.86 -14.22
C GLY A 141 -5.01 7.28 -15.67
N TYR A 142 -5.77 6.48 -16.42
CA TYR A 142 -6.12 6.76 -17.80
C TYR A 142 -6.91 8.07 -17.96
N PHE A 143 -7.99 8.23 -17.18
CA PHE A 143 -8.79 9.45 -17.19
C PHE A 143 -8.05 10.65 -16.59
N PHE A 144 -7.15 10.42 -15.63
CA PHE A 144 -6.28 11.45 -15.11
C PHE A 144 -5.31 11.96 -16.20
N GLY A 145 -4.71 11.06 -16.99
CA GLY A 145 -3.91 11.42 -18.16
C GLY A 145 -4.71 12.26 -19.16
N LYS A 146 -5.95 11.86 -19.46
CA LYS A 146 -6.87 12.61 -20.31
C LYS A 146 -7.22 14.00 -19.78
N ALA A 147 -7.50 14.10 -18.48
CA ALA A 147 -7.80 15.37 -17.84
C ALA A 147 -6.57 16.29 -17.82
N LEU A 148 -5.39 15.74 -17.56
CA LEU A 148 -4.13 16.48 -17.60
C LEU A 148 -3.87 17.04 -19.00
N GLU A 149 -4.04 16.27 -20.07
CA GLU A 149 -3.86 16.80 -21.44
C GLU A 149 -4.80 17.97 -21.72
N LYS A 150 -6.08 17.84 -21.34
CA LYS A 150 -7.08 18.90 -21.53
C LYS A 150 -6.75 20.17 -20.73
N VAL A 151 -6.32 20.03 -19.48
CA VAL A 151 -5.97 21.17 -18.61
C VAL A 151 -4.61 21.78 -18.97
N MET A 152 -3.65 20.96 -19.40
CA MET A 152 -2.33 21.41 -19.83
C MET A 152 -2.40 22.13 -21.19
N GLY A 153 -3.30 21.71 -22.09
CA GLY A 153 -3.54 22.40 -23.36
C GLY A 153 -4.03 23.84 -23.21
N GLU A 154 -4.79 24.16 -22.15
CA GLU A 154 -5.25 25.52 -21.86
C GLU A 154 -4.39 26.26 -20.81
N HIS A 155 -3.75 25.55 -19.87
CA HIS A 155 -3.09 26.14 -18.69
C HIS A 155 -1.83 25.37 -18.20
N GLN A 156 -0.96 24.96 -19.13
CA GLN A 156 0.27 24.19 -18.86
C GLN A 156 1.09 24.63 -17.63
N MET A 157 1.26 25.94 -17.42
CA MET A 157 2.03 26.50 -16.30
C MET A 157 1.32 26.35 -14.94
N LYS A 158 -0.02 26.40 -14.89
CA LYS A 158 -0.78 26.32 -13.64
C LYS A 158 -0.89 24.89 -13.14
N ALA A 159 -1.03 23.92 -14.04
CA ALA A 159 -1.09 22.50 -13.69
C ALA A 159 0.26 22.00 -13.11
N LEU A 160 1.38 22.40 -13.71
CA LEU A 160 2.72 22.16 -13.16
C LEU A 160 2.93 22.81 -11.79
N ALA A 161 2.44 24.03 -11.60
CA ALA A 161 2.51 24.72 -10.31
C ALA A 161 1.69 23.99 -9.22
N VAL A 162 0.48 23.52 -9.53
CA VAL A 162 -0.36 22.78 -8.56
C VAL A 162 0.28 21.43 -8.19
N LEU A 163 0.83 20.70 -9.16
CA LEU A 163 1.54 19.43 -8.90
C LEU A 163 2.79 19.65 -8.04
N ALA A 164 3.56 20.71 -8.33
CA ALA A 164 4.73 21.10 -7.54
C ALA A 164 4.36 21.53 -6.11
N ILE A 165 3.26 22.28 -5.94
CA ILE A 165 2.75 22.69 -4.63
C ILE A 165 2.27 21.47 -3.83
N PHE A 166 1.59 20.52 -4.46
CA PHE A 166 1.14 19.30 -3.80
C PHE A 166 2.33 18.43 -3.36
N ALA A 167 3.32 18.23 -4.24
CA ALA A 167 4.56 17.52 -3.91
C ALA A 167 5.34 18.22 -2.77
N ALA A 168 5.42 19.55 -2.79
CA ALA A 168 6.04 20.33 -1.72
C ALA A 168 5.27 20.21 -0.40
N ALA A 169 3.94 20.23 -0.43
CA ALA A 169 3.11 20.08 0.76
C ALA A 169 3.29 18.70 1.42
N VAL A 170 3.35 17.63 0.62
CA VAL A 170 3.62 16.27 1.11
C VAL A 170 5.05 16.15 1.67
N ALA A 171 6.04 16.73 1.00
CA ALA A 171 7.42 16.76 1.48
C ALA A 171 7.55 17.54 2.80
N ILE A 172 6.91 18.71 2.91
CA ILE A 172 6.90 19.52 4.14
C ILE A 172 6.19 18.76 5.26
N PHE A 173 5.02 18.16 4.99
CA PHE A 173 4.27 17.41 5.99
C PHE A 173 5.07 16.22 6.55
N THR A 174 5.76 15.46 5.68
CA THR A 174 6.59 14.33 6.09
C THR A 174 7.83 14.76 6.87
N LEU A 175 8.49 15.85 6.47
CA LEU A 175 9.62 16.44 7.18
C LEU A 175 9.21 17.03 8.55
N TRP A 176 8.04 17.66 8.62
CA TRP A 176 7.50 18.23 9.85
C TRP A 176 7.09 17.14 10.85
N ARG A 177 6.53 16.04 10.35
CA ARG A 177 6.21 14.85 11.16
C ARG A 177 7.47 14.16 11.69
N LYS A 178 8.55 14.07 10.89
CA LYS A 178 9.86 13.59 11.35
C LYS A 178 10.48 14.49 12.42
N ARG A 179 10.36 15.82 12.29
CA ARG A 179 10.87 16.79 13.28
C ARG A 179 10.08 16.81 14.58
N ARG A 180 8.78 16.50 14.56
CA ARG A 180 7.95 16.38 15.77
C ARG A 180 8.10 15.04 16.52
N GLY A 181 8.72 14.04 15.90
CA GLY A 181 8.99 12.72 16.52
C GLY A 181 10.23 12.64 17.41
N SER A 182 11.00 13.73 17.59
CA SER A 182 12.25 13.72 18.37
C SER A 182 12.19 14.62 19.61
N LYS A 183 11.11 14.54 20.38
CA LYS A 183 11.03 15.07 21.75
C LYS A 183 10.22 14.11 22.63
N THR A 184 10.81 12.99 23.07
CA THR A 184 10.51 12.34 24.38
C THR A 184 11.59 11.28 24.63
N THR A 185 12.70 11.74 25.19
CA THR A 185 13.47 10.99 26.19
C THR A 185 13.91 12.01 27.22
N ALA A 186 12.96 12.38 28.08
CA ALA A 186 13.32 12.86 29.41
C ALA A 186 13.96 11.66 30.10
N VAL A 187 15.29 11.63 30.15
CA VAL A 187 16.01 10.75 31.08
C VAL A 187 15.72 11.31 32.46
N VAL A 188 14.89 10.58 33.21
CA VAL A 188 14.74 10.76 34.65
C VAL A 188 16.08 10.36 35.27
N ASP A 189 16.72 11.31 35.95
CA ASP A 189 17.95 11.12 36.71
C ASP A 189 17.64 10.28 37.97
N PRO A 190 18.26 9.11 38.18
CA PRO A 190 17.98 8.25 39.34
C PRO A 190 18.60 8.69 40.67
N ASN A 191 19.26 9.85 40.76
CA ASN A 191 20.18 10.15 41.88
C ASN A 191 19.81 11.32 42.81
N THR A 192 18.55 11.75 42.89
CA THR A 192 18.14 12.89 43.75
C THR A 192 17.59 12.53 45.13
N GLU A 193 17.84 11.32 45.65
CA GLU A 193 17.27 10.89 46.95
C GLU A 193 18.27 10.42 48.01
N LYS A 194 19.58 10.76 47.88
CA LYS A 194 20.59 10.32 48.86
C LYS A 194 21.38 11.39 49.63
N ASN A 195 21.04 12.66 49.53
CA ASN A 195 21.69 13.70 50.35
C ASN A 195 20.65 14.65 50.97
N GLY A 196 20.24 14.33 52.19
CA GLY A 196 19.35 15.14 53.01
C GLY A 196 19.34 14.61 54.44
N ASN A 197 20.49 14.75 55.12
CA ASN A 197 20.64 14.50 56.55
C ASN A 197 19.63 15.38 57.33
N PRO A 198 18.82 14.84 58.26
CA PRO A 198 18.15 15.66 59.25
C PRO A 198 19.19 16.25 60.20
N ALA A 199 19.10 17.55 60.44
CA ALA A 199 19.68 18.14 61.63
C ALA A 199 18.98 17.56 62.87
N GLU A 200 19.76 17.47 63.96
CA GLU A 200 19.44 17.06 65.33
C GLU A 200 19.69 15.59 65.71
#